data_AF-A0A3D5Y4G7-F1
#
_entry.id   AF-A0A3D5Y4G7-F1
#
_cell.length_a   1.000
_cell.length_b   1.000
_cell.length_c   1.000
_cell.angle_alpha   90.00
_cell.angle_beta   90.00
_cell.angle_gamma   90.00
#
_symmetry.space_group_name_H-M   'P 1'
#
loop_
_entity.id
_entity.type
_entity.pdbx_description
1 polymer ?
#
loop_
_entity_poly.entity_id
_entity_poly.type
_entity_poly.pdbx_seq_one_letter_code
_entity_poly.pdbx_strand_id
1 'polypeptide(L)' 'GTTDIGFGCLSGMFERNDDVLYLCYDNEAYMNTGVQRSSATPPTARTATTMPLGEAPGNV' A
#
# COMPACT_ATOMS: atom_id res chain seq x y z
N GLY A 1 -3.40 -5.00 0.04
CA GLY A 1 -4.64 -5.63 0.54
C GLY A 1 -5.20 -4.80 1.66
N THR A 2 -4.51 -4.80 2.80
CA THR A 2 -4.85 -4.06 4.03
C THR A 2 -5.23 -2.59 3.83
N THR A 3 -4.36 -1.82 3.19
CA THR A 3 -4.42 -0.36 3.17
C THR A 3 -5.30 0.20 2.05
N ASP A 4 -5.80 -0.66 1.18
CA ASP A 4 -6.50 -0.28 -0.04
C ASP A 4 -7.82 -1.03 -0.11
N ILE A 5 -7.97 -1.95 -1.07
CA ILE A 5 -9.21 -2.68 -1.34
C ILE A 5 -9.79 -3.42 -0.13
N GLY A 6 -8.95 -3.93 0.77
CA GLY A 6 -9.36 -4.69 1.94
C GLY A 6 -9.68 -3.84 3.18
N PHE A 7 -9.38 -2.54 3.16
CA PHE A 7 -9.50 -1.70 4.35
C PHE A 7 -10.94 -1.64 4.87
N GLY A 8 -11.94 -1.55 3.98
CA GLY A 8 -13.35 -1.48 4.38
C GLY A 8 -13.87 -2.75 5.07
N CYS A 9 -13.44 -3.93 4.61
CA CYS A 9 -13.82 -5.19 5.27
C CYS A 9 -13.09 -5.35 6.60
N LEU A 10 -11.80 -5.01 6.65
CA LEU A 10 -10.99 -5.09 7.86
C LEU A 10 -11.48 -4.12 8.94
N SER A 11 -11.86 -2.90 8.58
CA SER A 11 -12.41 -1.94 9.55
C SER A 11 -13.70 -2.46 10.19
N GLY A 12 -14.60 -3.06 9.41
CA GLY A 12 -15.81 -3.67 9.94
C GLY A 12 -15.54 -4.88 10.84
N MET A 13 -14.51 -5.68 10.54
CA MET A 13 -14.07 -6.81 11.38
C MET A 13 -13.55 -6.33 12.74
N PHE A 14 -12.76 -5.26 12.75
CA PHE A 14 -12.29 -4.64 13.99
C PHE A 14 -13.41 -3.94 14.77
N GLU A 15 -14.33 -3.24 14.09
CA GLU A 15 -15.47 -2.57 14.74
C GLU A 15 -16.39 -3.56 15.47
N ARG A 16 -16.61 -4.75 14.91
CA ARG A 16 -17.40 -5.81 15.55
C ARG A 16 -16.64 -6.57 16.63
N ASN A 17 -15.34 -6.30 16.80
CA ASN A 17 -14.45 -7.01 17.72
C ASN A 17 -14.47 -8.53 17.46
N ASP A 18 -14.39 -8.94 16.18
CA ASP A 18 -14.31 -10.35 15.79
C ASP A 18 -13.03 -10.98 16.40
N ASP A 19 -13.12 -12.20 16.98
CA ASP A 19 -11.98 -12.90 17.58
C ASP A 19 -11.06 -13.52 16.51
N VAL A 20 -10.12 -12.72 16.02
CA VAL A 20 -9.20 -13.08 14.92
C VAL A 20 -7.78 -12.60 15.16
N LEU A 21 -6.81 -13.37 14.69
CA LEU A 21 -5.43 -12.90 14.54
C LEU A 21 -5.23 -12.33 13.14
N TYR A 22 -4.99 -11.03 13.06
CA TYR A 22 -4.69 -10.34 11.82
C TYR A 22 -3.18 -10.08 11.68
N LEU A 23 -2.60 -10.41 10.52
CA LEU A 23 -1.20 -10.15 10.19
C LEU A 23 -1.09 -9.32 8.92
N CYS A 24 -0.46 -8.15 9.03
CA CYS A 24 -0.09 -7.32 7.88
C CYS A 24 1.38 -7.55 7.54
N TYR A 25 1.65 -8.15 6.38
CA TYR A 25 2.98 -8.15 5.80
C TYR A 25 3.14 -6.93 4.90
N ASP A 26 3.62 -5.84 5.48
CA ASP A 26 3.74 -4.56 4.80
C ASP A 26 5.10 -4.43 4.11
N ASN A 27 5.08 -4.66 2.80
CA ASN A 27 6.22 -4.40 1.92
C ASN A 27 6.04 -3.10 1.12
N GLU A 28 5.13 -2.20 1.53
CA GLU A 28 4.99 -0.83 1.00
C GLU A 28 4.55 -0.68 -0.47
N ALA A 29 4.31 -1.77 -1.20
CA ALA A 29 3.82 -1.74 -2.57
C ALA A 29 3.04 -3.02 -2.91
N TYR A 30 2.38 -3.04 -4.06
CA TYR A 30 1.83 -4.27 -4.62
C TYR A 30 2.93 -5.08 -5.29
N MET A 31 3.67 -5.82 -4.48
CA MET A 31 4.86 -6.56 -4.92
C MET A 31 4.53 -7.62 -5.97
N ASN A 32 3.46 -8.40 -5.78
CA ASN A 32 3.08 -9.49 -6.68
C ASN A 32 2.77 -9.01 -8.11
N THR A 33 2.19 -7.82 -8.28
CA THR A 33 1.77 -7.28 -9.58
C THR A 33 2.80 -6.33 -10.20
N GLY A 34 4.07 -6.44 -9.80
CA GLY A 34 5.15 -5.66 -10.36
C GLY A 34 5.37 -4.30 -9.67
N VAL A 35 5.25 -4.26 -8.34
CA VAL A 35 5.60 -3.09 -7.52
C VAL A 35 4.79 -1.85 -7.91
N GLN A 36 3.46 -1.98 -7.93
CA GLN A 36 2.56 -0.83 -8.15
C GLN A 36 2.39 -0.05 -6.84
N ARG A 37 2.14 1.26 -6.93
CA ARG A 37 1.81 2.12 -5.78
C ARG A 37 0.63 1.56 -4.99
N SER A 38 0.77 1.53 -3.66
CA SER A 38 -0.28 1.25 -2.69
C SER A 38 -0.52 2.46 -1.78
N SER A 39 -1.55 2.41 -0.93
CA SER A 39 -1.72 3.44 0.12
C SER A 39 -0.66 3.37 1.23
N ALA A 40 0.12 2.28 1.31
CA ALA A 40 1.26 2.14 2.22
C ALA A 40 2.59 2.68 1.62
N THR A 41 2.63 2.97 0.32
CA THR A 41 3.83 3.47 -0.34
C THR A 41 4.27 4.81 0.28
N PRO A 42 5.51 4.92 0.80
CA PRO A 42 6.02 6.15 1.38
C PRO A 42 5.97 7.32 0.39
N PRO A 43 5.87 8.56 0.90
CA PRO A 43 6.07 9.74 0.08
C PRO A 43 7.37 9.63 -0.73
N THR A 44 7.34 10.14 -1.97
CA THR A 44 8.47 10.16 -2.92
C THR A 44 9.04 8.80 -3.35
N ALA A 45 8.50 7.68 -2.87
CA ALA A 45 8.91 6.36 -3.33
C ALA A 45 8.54 6.13 -4.80
N ARG A 46 9.51 5.57 -5.54
CA ARG A 46 9.34 5.21 -6.95
C ARG A 46 8.73 3.82 -7.05
N THR A 47 7.65 3.71 -7.82
CA THR A 47 6.96 2.46 -8.12
C THR A 47 6.72 2.35 -9.62
N ALA A 48 6.26 1.20 -10.10
CA ALA A 48 5.91 1.03 -11.51
C ALA A 48 4.80 1.99 -11.99
N THR A 49 4.02 2.55 -11.06
CA THR A 49 2.94 3.51 -11.35
C THR A 49 3.19 4.92 -10.83
N THR A 50 4.29 5.15 -10.11
CA THR A 50 4.80 6.48 -9.70
C THR A 50 6.18 6.71 -10.30
N MET A 51 6.26 6.64 -11.63
CA MET A 51 7.50 6.91 -12.33
C MET A 51 7.87 8.40 -12.20
N PRO A 52 9.17 8.72 -12.10
CA PRO A 52 9.63 10.09 -12.17
C PRO A 52 9.20 10.75 -13.49
N LEU A 53 8.85 12.04 -13.43
CA LEU A 53 8.45 12.84 -14.58
C LEU A 53 9.44 14.00 -14.81
N GLY A 54 9.78 14.29 -16.07
CA GLY A 54 10.61 15.43 -16.47
C GLY A 54 12.13 15.18 -16.48
N GLU A 55 12.90 16.15 -17.01
CA GLU A 55 14.38 16.08 -17.12
C GLU A 55 15.09 16.14 -15.75
N ALA A 56 14.46 16.78 -14.77
CA ALA A 56 14.91 16.83 -13.37
C ALA A 56 13.90 16.05 -12.50
N PRO A 57 13.94 14.70 -12.53
CA PRO A 57 12.85 13.86 -12.04
C PRO A 57 12.58 13.89 -10.54
N GLY A 58 13.42 14.57 -9.76
CA GLY A 58 13.33 14.62 -8.30
C GLY A 58 13.72 13.31 -7.62
N ASN A 59 14.74 13.39 -6.77
CA ASN A 59 15.05 12.57 -5.58
C ASN A 59 16.47 12.97 -5.10
N VAL A 60 16.70 14.28 -4.91
CA VAL A 60 17.77 14.75 -4.02
C VAL A 60 17.22 14.86 -2.61
#